data_AF-A0A6C0GSB1-F1
#
_entry.id   AF-A0A6C0GSB1-F1
#
_cell.length_a   1.000
_cell.length_b   1.000
_cell.length_c   1.000
_cell.angle_alpha   90.00
_cell.angle_beta   90.00
_cell.angle_gamma   90.00
#
_symmetry.space_group_name_H-M   'P 1'
#
loop_
_entity.id
_entity.type
_entity.pdbx_description
1 polymer ?
#
loop_
_entity_poly.entity_id
_entity_poly.type
_entity_poly.pdbx_seq_one_letter_code
_entity_poly.pdbx_strand_id
1 'polypeptide(L)'
;MPQRQPTPNDTLKSPQVLSDHRVKISIYAPKASEVTVSGDFPGGSPSMKLEKGEIGVWSVTIGPLKPDYYTYTLTVDGVRTMDPKNPVIKQGINSLENMMAVSGQETAFQDNKSVPHGEVRQVWYQSTSLDMPRRMHVYTPPGYEKSNTKYPVFYLLHGGGDDDSGWSTVGRANFILDNLLAAGKAKPMIVVMPNGSMPIRSTPGAMNPQAMTQMRTMFADELLKEVMPYVEKNYRILTGRENQAIAGLSMGGFQTLDVTLDIPVMLTPFGDTDTPKRKWFKEPDGLTMLVFFS
;
A
#
# COMPACT_ATOMS: atom_id res chain seq x y z
N MET A 1 20.33 -22.73 33.72
CA MET A 1 20.49 -22.62 32.25
C MET A 1 21.78 -21.86 31.98
N PRO A 2 22.64 -22.26 31.03
CA PRO A 2 23.82 -21.48 30.69
C PRO A 2 23.42 -20.07 30.24
N GLN A 3 24.09 -19.06 30.77
CA GLN A 3 23.77 -17.66 30.49
C GLN A 3 24.26 -17.32 29.07
N ARG A 4 23.33 -16.89 28.21
CA ARG A 4 23.66 -16.44 26.85
C ARG A 4 24.64 -15.26 26.93
N GLN A 5 25.75 -15.33 26.20
CA GLN A 5 26.65 -14.18 26.05
C GLN A 5 25.98 -13.11 25.18
N PRO A 6 25.95 -11.83 25.63
CA PRO A 6 25.45 -10.73 24.81
C PRO A 6 26.24 -10.60 23.52
N THR A 7 25.56 -10.23 22.43
CA THR A 7 26.19 -9.94 21.15
C THR A 7 25.84 -8.51 20.71
N PRO A 8 26.56 -7.93 19.73
CA PRO A 8 26.19 -6.63 19.17
C PRO A 8 24.74 -6.58 18.67
N ASN A 9 24.17 -7.73 18.31
CA ASN A 9 22.77 -7.84 17.92
C ASN A 9 21.80 -7.40 19.02
N ASP A 10 22.13 -7.54 20.31
CA ASP A 10 21.19 -7.26 21.39
C ASP A 10 20.87 -5.75 21.52
N THR A 11 21.80 -4.89 21.11
CA THR A 11 21.65 -3.42 21.15
C THR A 11 21.58 -2.79 19.76
N LEU A 12 21.70 -3.58 18.70
CA LEU A 12 21.69 -3.08 17.32
C LEU A 12 20.34 -2.45 16.97
N LYS A 13 20.39 -1.24 16.41
CA LYS A 13 19.24 -0.54 15.84
C LYS A 13 19.36 -0.52 14.33
N SER A 14 18.30 -0.92 13.63
CA SER A 14 18.17 -0.81 12.18
C SER A 14 16.69 -0.75 11.79
N PRO A 15 16.31 0.10 10.83
CA PRO A 15 17.12 1.17 10.24
C PRO A 15 17.29 2.33 11.25
N GLN A 16 18.31 3.16 11.05
CA GLN A 16 18.53 4.39 11.81
C GLN A 16 18.49 5.59 10.87
N VAL A 17 17.46 6.43 10.99
CA VAL A 17 17.37 7.69 10.27
C VAL A 17 18.20 8.73 11.02
N LEU A 18 19.17 9.32 10.34
CA LEU A 18 20.07 10.35 10.87
C LEU A 18 19.47 11.74 10.69
N SER A 19 19.99 12.73 11.43
CA SER A 19 19.48 14.11 11.42
C SER A 19 19.59 14.83 10.07
N ASP A 20 20.44 14.33 9.16
CA ASP A 20 20.66 14.86 7.81
C ASP A 20 19.94 14.03 6.72
N HIS A 21 18.89 13.29 7.12
CA HIS A 21 18.08 12.43 6.26
C HIS A 21 18.85 11.29 5.58
N ARG A 22 20.09 10.99 6.01
CA ARG A 22 20.72 9.72 5.69
C ARG A 22 20.13 8.60 6.53
N VAL A 23 20.11 7.39 6.00
CA VAL A 23 19.61 6.21 6.72
C VAL A 23 20.70 5.16 6.80
N LYS A 24 21.04 4.73 8.02
CA LYS A 24 21.95 3.61 8.27
C LYS A 24 21.15 2.33 8.44
N ILE A 25 21.31 1.40 7.52
CA ILE A 25 20.75 0.05 7.61
C ILE A 25 21.86 -0.88 8.11
N SER A 26 21.55 -1.80 9.03
CA SER A 26 22.53 -2.67 9.66
C SER A 26 21.98 -4.03 10.04
N ILE A 27 22.83 -5.07 9.93
CA ILE A 27 22.49 -6.43 10.38
C ILE A 27 23.71 -7.10 11.03
N TYR A 28 23.49 -7.82 12.13
CA TYR A 28 24.52 -8.63 12.76
C TYR A 28 24.58 -10.01 12.08
N ALA A 29 25.61 -10.24 11.27
CA ALA A 29 25.81 -11.48 10.53
C ALA A 29 27.32 -11.82 10.50
N PRO A 30 27.93 -12.21 11.63
CA PRO A 30 29.38 -12.32 11.76
C PRO A 30 30.00 -13.37 10.84
N LYS A 31 29.23 -14.39 10.47
CA LYS A 31 29.66 -15.47 9.57
C LYS A 31 29.35 -15.23 8.10
N ALA A 32 28.61 -14.16 7.77
CA ALA A 32 28.30 -13.86 6.38
C ALA A 32 29.56 -13.48 5.61
N SER A 33 29.53 -13.71 4.30
CA SER A 33 30.56 -13.33 3.35
C SER A 33 30.11 -12.16 2.47
N GLU A 34 28.82 -12.07 2.18
CA GLU A 34 28.21 -10.95 1.46
C GLU A 34 26.86 -10.56 2.06
N VAL A 35 26.65 -9.26 2.19
CA VAL A 35 25.35 -8.70 2.55
C VAL A 35 25.03 -7.55 1.60
N THR A 36 23.82 -7.56 1.02
CA THR A 36 23.30 -6.47 0.20
C THR A 36 21.95 -5.99 0.69
N VAL A 37 21.57 -4.78 0.29
CA VAL A 37 20.24 -4.20 0.50
C VAL A 37 19.65 -3.77 -0.84
N SER A 38 18.36 -4.03 -1.04
CA SER A 38 17.61 -3.56 -2.19
C SER A 38 16.36 -2.83 -1.72
N GLY A 39 15.89 -1.83 -2.46
CA GLY A 39 14.71 -1.05 -2.10
C GLY A 39 14.33 -0.01 -3.15
N ASP A 40 13.28 0.75 -2.86
CA ASP A 40 12.71 1.80 -3.72
C ASP A 40 13.40 3.17 -3.57
N PHE A 41 14.48 3.24 -2.79
CA PHE A 41 15.33 4.43 -2.64
C PHE A 41 16.40 4.54 -3.76
N PRO A 42 16.96 5.74 -4.01
CA PRO A 42 18.03 5.93 -5.00
C PRO A 42 19.24 5.01 -4.75
N GLY A 43 19.61 4.23 -5.77
CA GLY A 43 20.69 3.22 -5.69
C GLY A 43 20.26 1.85 -5.17
N GLY A 44 19.01 1.68 -4.73
CA GLY A 44 18.47 0.42 -4.20
C GLY A 44 18.20 -0.68 -5.23
N SER A 45 18.38 -0.42 -6.53
CA SER A 45 18.16 -1.39 -7.60
C SER A 45 19.44 -1.60 -8.45
N PRO A 46 19.89 -2.85 -8.67
CA PRO A 46 19.29 -4.09 -8.15
C PRO A 46 19.60 -4.30 -6.66
N SER A 47 20.71 -3.78 -6.14
CA SER A 47 21.08 -3.78 -4.72
C SER A 47 22.33 -2.94 -4.45
N MET A 48 22.59 -2.59 -3.19
CA MET A 48 23.84 -2.02 -2.68
C MET A 48 24.52 -2.97 -1.70
N LYS A 49 25.85 -3.05 -1.72
CA LYS A 49 26.61 -3.85 -0.75
C LYS A 49 26.69 -3.15 0.61
N LEU A 50 26.60 -3.93 1.68
CA LEU A 50 26.93 -3.50 3.04
C LEU A 50 28.40 -3.80 3.31
N GLU A 51 29.02 -2.97 4.16
CA GLU A 51 30.38 -3.17 4.63
C GLU A 51 30.39 -3.91 5.96
N LYS A 52 31.27 -4.90 6.11
CA LYS A 52 31.47 -5.66 7.35
C LYS A 52 32.39 -4.89 8.29
N GLY A 53 31.88 -4.49 9.46
CA GLY A 53 32.69 -3.97 10.55
C GLY A 53 33.41 -5.06 11.35
N GLU A 54 34.37 -4.66 12.18
CA GLU A 54 35.26 -5.54 12.95
C GLU A 54 34.52 -6.53 13.87
N ILE A 55 33.33 -6.16 14.36
CA ILE A 55 32.53 -6.97 15.28
C ILE A 55 31.40 -7.78 14.60
N GLY A 56 31.47 -7.97 13.28
CA GLY A 56 30.51 -8.79 12.52
C GLY A 56 29.15 -8.13 12.25
N VAL A 57 29.05 -6.82 12.47
CA VAL A 57 27.92 -6.00 12.03
C VAL A 57 28.19 -5.51 10.62
N TRP A 58 27.25 -5.74 9.73
CA TRP A 58 27.24 -5.22 8.37
C TRP A 58 26.41 -3.94 8.33
N SER A 59 26.87 -2.91 7.63
CA SER A 59 26.09 -1.68 7.47
C SER A 59 26.32 -0.95 6.17
N VAL A 60 25.33 -0.16 5.76
CA VAL A 60 25.43 0.83 4.69
C VAL A 60 24.71 2.10 5.14
N THR A 61 25.22 3.26 4.72
CA THR A 61 24.54 4.54 4.93
C THR A 61 24.07 5.06 3.58
N ILE A 62 22.76 5.30 3.48
CA ILE A 62 22.05 5.65 2.26
C ILE A 62 21.63 7.12 2.34
N GLY A 63 21.61 7.83 1.21
CA GLY A 63 21.07 9.18 1.13
C GLY A 63 22.12 10.30 1.17
N PRO A 64 21.73 11.56 1.46
CA PRO A 64 20.44 11.97 2.02
C PRO A 64 19.22 11.57 1.17
N LEU A 65 18.17 11.08 1.83
CA LEU A 65 16.92 10.71 1.18
C LEU A 65 15.93 11.88 1.24
N LYS A 66 15.05 11.96 0.24
CA LYS A 66 13.89 12.83 0.35
C LYS A 66 12.97 12.28 1.45
N PRO A 67 12.26 13.13 2.17
CA PRO A 67 11.21 12.67 3.07
C PRO A 67 10.16 11.85 2.34
N ASP A 68 10.05 10.58 2.69
CA ASP A 68 9.04 9.65 2.23
C ASP A 68 9.07 8.35 3.03
N TYR A 69 8.15 7.44 2.72
CA TYR A 69 8.24 6.04 3.10
C TYR A 69 8.96 5.27 2.00
N TYR A 70 9.92 4.45 2.42
CA TYR A 70 10.70 3.58 1.55
C TYR A 70 10.55 2.13 2.01
N THR A 71 10.62 1.21 1.07
CA THR A 71 10.68 -0.22 1.33
C THR A 71 12.05 -0.79 1.02
N TYR A 72 12.46 -1.83 1.75
CA TYR A 72 13.73 -2.50 1.51
C TYR A 72 13.73 -3.96 1.95
N THR A 73 14.66 -4.73 1.41
CA THR A 73 15.01 -6.07 1.89
C THR A 73 16.51 -6.27 1.91
N LEU A 74 16.97 -7.18 2.78
CA LEU A 74 18.36 -7.59 2.84
C LEU A 74 18.57 -8.89 2.07
N THR A 75 19.78 -9.13 1.58
CA THR A 75 20.22 -10.44 1.11
C THR A 75 21.50 -10.80 1.86
N VAL A 76 21.54 -11.95 2.52
CA VAL A 76 22.70 -12.47 3.24
C VAL A 76 23.13 -13.77 2.58
N ASP A 77 24.33 -13.78 1.98
CA ASP A 77 24.88 -14.93 1.25
C ASP A 77 23.88 -15.56 0.25
N GLY A 78 23.18 -14.70 -0.52
CA GLY A 78 22.19 -15.11 -1.52
C GLY A 78 20.78 -15.37 -0.98
N VAL A 79 20.57 -15.36 0.33
CA VAL A 79 19.25 -15.54 0.95
C VAL A 79 18.60 -14.18 1.19
N ARG A 80 17.52 -13.89 0.48
CA ARG A 80 16.67 -12.73 0.75
C ARG A 80 16.04 -12.87 2.14
N THR A 81 16.21 -11.87 2.98
CA THR A 81 15.75 -11.84 4.37
C THR A 81 15.27 -10.45 4.78
N MET A 82 14.51 -10.42 5.87
CA MET A 82 14.07 -9.19 6.52
C MET A 82 15.16 -8.66 7.44
N ASP A 83 15.14 -7.36 7.68
CA ASP A 83 15.84 -6.72 8.79
C ASP A 83 15.21 -7.16 10.13
N PRO A 84 15.93 -7.95 10.94
CA PRO A 84 15.39 -8.48 12.19
C PRO A 84 15.20 -7.40 13.27
N LYS A 85 15.66 -6.17 13.03
CA LYS A 85 15.51 -5.03 13.95
C LYS A 85 14.38 -4.09 13.56
N ASN A 86 13.77 -4.30 12.39
CA ASN A 86 12.67 -3.49 11.91
C ASN A 86 11.36 -4.30 11.87
N PRO A 87 10.45 -4.09 12.83
CA PRO A 87 9.17 -4.81 12.86
C PRO A 87 8.14 -4.25 11.85
N VAL A 88 8.43 -3.13 11.18
CA VAL A 88 7.50 -2.51 10.23
C VAL A 88 7.66 -3.18 8.87
N ILE A 89 6.60 -3.83 8.40
CA ILE A 89 6.62 -4.72 7.23
C ILE A 89 5.47 -4.37 6.30
N LYS A 90 5.78 -4.25 5.01
CA LYS A 90 4.84 -4.29 3.90
C LYS A 90 4.66 -5.74 3.47
N GLN A 91 3.40 -6.19 3.45
CA GLN A 91 3.02 -7.50 2.95
C GLN A 91 2.70 -7.40 1.45
N GLY A 92 3.11 -8.41 0.70
CA GLY A 92 2.70 -8.64 -0.67
C GLY A 92 2.29 -10.10 -0.87
N ILE A 93 1.89 -10.45 -2.09
CA ILE A 93 1.38 -11.80 -2.40
C ILE A 93 2.45 -12.88 -2.21
N ASN A 94 3.69 -12.57 -2.62
CA ASN A 94 4.84 -13.48 -2.54
C ASN A 94 6.09 -12.76 -2.00
N SER A 95 5.92 -11.65 -1.29
CA SER A 95 7.02 -10.85 -0.78
C SER A 95 6.70 -10.27 0.60
N LEU A 96 7.75 -10.09 1.39
CA LEU A 96 7.77 -9.24 2.57
C LEU A 96 8.89 -8.22 2.37
N GLU A 97 8.62 -6.97 2.73
CA GLU A 97 9.59 -5.88 2.66
C GLU A 97 9.54 -5.08 3.96
N ASN A 98 10.70 -4.73 4.50
CA ASN A 98 10.75 -3.80 5.63
C ASN A 98 10.42 -2.40 5.14
N MET A 99 9.82 -1.59 5.99
CA MET A 99 9.52 -0.19 5.69
C MET A 99 10.33 0.74 6.57
N MET A 100 10.75 1.88 6.02
CA MET A 100 11.38 2.97 6.77
C MET A 100 10.73 4.29 6.38
N ALA A 101 10.67 5.23 7.32
CA ALA A 101 10.13 6.56 7.09
C ALA A 101 11.22 7.60 7.28
N VAL A 102 11.39 8.49 6.31
CA VAL A 102 12.19 9.71 6.43
C VAL A 102 11.21 10.86 6.58
N SER A 103 11.17 11.47 7.76
CA SER A 103 10.19 12.51 8.06
C SER A 103 10.53 13.84 7.39
N GLY A 104 9.50 14.60 7.01
CA GLY A 104 9.62 15.93 6.43
C GLY A 104 8.27 16.61 6.30
N GLN A 105 8.28 17.93 6.10
CA GLN A 105 7.04 18.71 6.00
C GLN A 105 6.26 18.40 4.72
N GLU A 106 6.95 18.05 3.64
CA GLU A 106 6.37 17.66 2.35
C GLU A 106 5.52 16.39 2.44
N THR A 107 5.83 15.49 3.37
CA THR A 107 5.09 14.23 3.61
C THR A 107 4.26 14.26 4.89
N ALA A 108 4.16 15.42 5.56
CA ALA A 108 3.39 15.53 6.78
C ALA A 108 1.89 15.22 6.60
N PHE A 109 1.37 15.21 5.37
CA PHE A 109 -0.04 14.84 5.11
C PHE A 109 -0.34 13.35 5.36
N GLN A 110 0.67 12.47 5.38
CA GLN A 110 0.54 11.02 5.61
C GLN A 110 1.01 10.58 7.02
N ASP A 111 1.35 11.53 7.88
CA ASP A 111 1.79 11.27 9.25
C ASP A 111 0.65 10.85 10.17
N ASN A 112 0.99 10.06 11.18
CA ASN A 112 0.10 9.76 12.30
C ASN A 112 0.04 10.97 13.26
N LYS A 113 -0.89 11.90 13.00
CA LYS A 113 -1.10 13.12 13.79
C LYS A 113 -2.15 12.89 14.88
N SER A 114 -2.13 13.77 15.89
CA SER A 114 -3.17 13.82 16.92
C SER A 114 -4.48 14.42 16.39
N VAL A 115 -5.17 13.68 15.51
CA VAL A 115 -6.47 14.02 14.92
C VAL A 115 -7.47 12.89 15.17
N PRO A 116 -8.80 13.09 15.00
CA PRO A 116 -9.74 11.98 15.03
C PRO A 116 -9.38 10.93 13.99
N HIS A 117 -9.31 9.66 14.42
CA HIS A 117 -8.95 8.53 13.56
C HIS A 117 -10.16 7.71 13.16
N GLY A 118 -10.19 7.29 11.89
CA GLY A 118 -11.08 6.26 11.40
C GLY A 118 -10.63 4.86 11.80
N GLU A 119 -11.42 3.85 11.46
CA GLU A 119 -11.07 2.45 11.68
C GLU A 119 -10.71 1.77 10.36
N VAL A 120 -9.63 0.98 10.35
CA VAL A 120 -9.32 0.04 9.26
C VAL A 120 -9.62 -1.37 9.73
N ARG A 121 -10.53 -2.06 9.04
CA ARG A 121 -10.96 -3.42 9.38
C ARG A 121 -10.53 -4.41 8.30
N GLN A 122 -10.01 -5.55 8.73
CA GLN A 122 -9.86 -6.72 7.86
C GLN A 122 -11.17 -7.47 7.79
N VAL A 123 -11.66 -7.67 6.57
CA VAL A 123 -12.98 -8.26 6.32
C VAL A 123 -12.80 -9.46 5.42
N TRP A 124 -13.31 -10.60 5.86
CA TRP A 124 -13.39 -11.82 5.06
C TRP A 124 -14.76 -11.95 4.45
N TYR A 125 -14.80 -12.32 3.17
CA TYR A 125 -16.03 -12.60 2.42
C TYR A 125 -15.82 -13.85 1.56
N GLN A 126 -16.91 -14.55 1.26
CA GLN A 126 -16.87 -15.68 0.35
C GLN A 126 -16.93 -15.17 -1.09
N SER A 127 -15.93 -15.49 -1.90
CA SER A 127 -16.02 -15.35 -3.36
C SER A 127 -16.60 -16.64 -3.93
N THR A 128 -17.79 -16.54 -4.53
CA THR A 128 -18.44 -17.65 -5.22
C THR A 128 -17.82 -17.89 -6.59
N SER A 129 -17.39 -16.83 -7.28
CA SER A 129 -16.70 -16.91 -8.57
C SER A 129 -15.32 -17.58 -8.49
N LEU A 130 -14.64 -17.45 -7.36
CA LEU A 130 -13.32 -18.06 -7.11
C LEU A 130 -13.38 -19.28 -6.18
N ASP A 131 -14.56 -19.65 -5.70
CA ASP A 131 -14.81 -20.74 -4.75
C ASP A 131 -13.85 -20.73 -3.53
N MET A 132 -13.61 -19.53 -2.97
CA MET A 132 -12.72 -19.38 -1.83
C MET A 132 -13.03 -18.14 -0.97
N PRO A 133 -12.71 -18.17 0.32
CA PRO A 133 -12.70 -16.96 1.14
C PRO A 133 -11.63 -15.98 0.64
N ARG A 134 -12.02 -14.72 0.46
CA ARG A 134 -11.14 -13.61 0.12
C ARG A 134 -11.19 -12.53 1.20
N ARG A 135 -10.20 -11.65 1.20
CA ARG A 135 -10.01 -10.61 2.21
C ARG A 135 -9.94 -9.24 1.54
N MET A 136 -10.51 -8.24 2.20
CA MET A 136 -10.35 -6.82 1.90
C MET A 136 -10.08 -6.04 3.18
N HIS A 137 -9.43 -4.88 3.05
CA HIS A 137 -9.41 -3.87 4.10
C HIS A 137 -10.51 -2.84 3.85
N VAL A 138 -11.20 -2.40 4.91
CA VAL A 138 -12.22 -1.35 4.83
C VAL A 138 -11.92 -0.26 5.86
N TYR A 139 -11.71 0.96 5.38
CA TYR A 139 -11.63 2.16 6.20
C TYR A 139 -13.02 2.77 6.39
N THR A 140 -13.34 3.12 7.63
CA THR A 140 -14.53 3.92 7.98
C THR A 140 -14.11 5.22 8.66
N PRO A 141 -14.75 6.36 8.36
CA PRO A 141 -14.30 7.66 8.85
C PRO A 141 -14.54 7.81 10.36
N PRO A 142 -13.82 8.75 11.02
CA PRO A 142 -14.04 9.03 12.45
C PRO A 142 -15.52 9.29 12.76
N GLY A 143 -16.03 8.62 13.79
CA GLY A 143 -17.44 8.75 14.20
C GLY A 143 -18.43 7.86 13.45
N TYR A 144 -17.96 7.03 12.49
CA TYR A 144 -18.81 6.07 11.78
C TYR A 144 -19.69 5.25 12.74
N GLU A 145 -19.11 4.64 13.78
CA GLU A 145 -19.85 3.78 14.73
C GLU A 145 -20.80 4.52 15.68
N LYS A 146 -20.68 5.84 15.78
CA LYS A 146 -21.51 6.67 16.67
C LYS A 146 -22.68 7.33 15.93
N SER A 147 -22.87 7.01 14.64
CA SER A 147 -23.84 7.67 13.77
C SER A 147 -24.56 6.69 12.84
N ASN A 148 -25.77 7.07 12.43
CA ASN A 148 -26.54 6.39 11.38
C ASN A 148 -26.32 7.02 10.00
N THR A 149 -25.33 7.92 9.87
CA THR A 149 -24.99 8.58 8.61
C THR A 149 -24.59 7.54 7.56
N LYS A 150 -25.04 7.76 6.32
CA LYS A 150 -24.60 7.01 5.14
C LYS A 150 -23.49 7.77 4.42
N TYR A 151 -22.51 7.05 3.89
CA TYR A 151 -21.29 7.63 3.33
C TYR A 151 -21.11 7.23 1.84
N PRO A 152 -20.50 8.08 1.00
CA PRO A 152 -20.01 7.63 -0.29
C PRO A 152 -18.91 6.58 -0.10
N VAL A 153 -18.66 5.78 -1.14
CA VAL A 153 -17.68 4.68 -1.15
C VAL A 153 -16.60 4.93 -2.19
N PHE A 154 -15.36 4.73 -1.79
CA PHE A 154 -14.20 4.79 -2.66
C PHE A 154 -13.49 3.43 -2.71
N TYR A 155 -13.44 2.79 -3.86
CA TYR A 155 -12.71 1.55 -4.09
C TYR A 155 -11.27 1.86 -4.53
N LEU A 156 -10.29 1.40 -3.78
CA LEU A 156 -8.89 1.78 -3.96
C LEU A 156 -8.02 0.54 -4.19
N LEU A 157 -7.53 0.37 -5.43
CA LEU A 157 -6.90 -0.85 -5.92
C LEU A 157 -5.37 -0.76 -5.89
N HIS A 158 -4.71 -1.79 -5.39
CA HIS A 158 -3.25 -1.85 -5.28
C HIS A 158 -2.58 -2.27 -6.60
N GLY A 159 -1.23 -2.15 -6.65
CA GLY A 159 -0.43 -2.58 -7.79
C GLY A 159 -0.09 -4.07 -7.80
N GLY A 160 0.57 -4.54 -8.87
CA GLY A 160 1.00 -5.94 -8.95
C GLY A 160 2.03 -6.28 -7.87
N GLY A 161 1.91 -7.46 -7.29
CA GLY A 161 2.80 -7.93 -6.20
C GLY A 161 2.31 -7.56 -4.79
N ASP A 162 1.42 -6.59 -4.65
CA ASP A 162 0.78 -6.19 -3.39
C ASP A 162 -0.48 -7.01 -3.09
N ASP A 163 -0.96 -6.87 -1.85
CA ASP A 163 -2.25 -7.39 -1.39
C ASP A 163 -3.17 -6.27 -0.88
N ASP A 164 -4.33 -6.65 -0.32
CA ASP A 164 -5.34 -5.74 0.21
C ASP A 164 -4.86 -4.83 1.35
N SER A 165 -3.70 -5.08 1.94
CA SER A 165 -3.11 -4.26 3.01
C SER A 165 -2.26 -3.10 2.49
N GLY A 166 -1.84 -3.11 1.21
CA GLY A 166 -0.84 -2.17 0.66
C GLY A 166 -1.19 -0.70 0.89
N TRP A 167 -2.43 -0.32 0.60
CA TRP A 167 -2.90 1.06 0.79
C TRP A 167 -2.99 1.49 2.26
N SER A 168 -3.28 0.58 3.19
CA SER A 168 -3.32 0.87 4.63
C SER A 168 -1.95 0.81 5.32
N THR A 169 -0.94 0.22 4.66
CA THR A 169 0.42 0.06 5.18
C THR A 169 1.35 1.10 4.56
N VAL A 170 1.93 0.81 3.39
CA VAL A 170 2.85 1.72 2.68
C VAL A 170 2.13 2.90 2.06
N GLY A 171 0.88 2.72 1.60
CA GLY A 171 0.11 3.81 1.01
C GLY A 171 -0.44 4.82 2.03
N ARG A 172 -0.35 4.53 3.33
CA ARG A 172 -0.77 5.41 4.44
C ARG A 172 -2.19 5.97 4.31
N ALA A 173 -3.08 5.31 3.56
CA ALA A 173 -4.35 5.87 3.12
C ALA A 173 -5.25 6.32 4.29
N ASN A 174 -5.28 5.54 5.38
CA ASN A 174 -6.05 5.89 6.57
C ASN A 174 -5.56 7.19 7.22
N PHE A 175 -4.24 7.40 7.35
CA PHE A 175 -3.68 8.62 7.94
C PHE A 175 -3.86 9.83 7.02
N ILE A 176 -3.71 9.63 5.70
CA ILE A 176 -4.00 10.66 4.70
C ILE A 176 -5.46 11.11 4.83
N LEU A 177 -6.40 10.16 4.89
CA LEU A 177 -7.83 10.46 5.02
C LEU A 177 -8.14 11.14 6.35
N ASP A 178 -7.65 10.64 7.48
CA ASP A 178 -7.85 11.25 8.80
C ASP A 178 -7.38 12.71 8.81
N ASN A 179 -6.19 12.97 8.27
CA ASN A 179 -5.61 14.32 8.20
C ASN A 179 -6.42 15.24 7.27
N LEU A 180 -6.88 14.73 6.11
CA LEU A 180 -7.71 15.50 5.18
C LEU A 180 -9.09 15.80 5.77
N LEU A 181 -9.69 14.86 6.50
CA LEU A 181 -10.98 15.03 7.17
C LEU A 181 -10.87 16.04 8.30
N ALA A 182 -9.85 15.93 9.16
CA ALA A 182 -9.60 16.90 10.23
C ALA A 182 -9.34 18.31 9.70
N ALA A 183 -8.73 18.43 8.51
CA ALA A 183 -8.50 19.70 7.84
C ALA A 183 -9.71 20.22 7.01
N GLY A 184 -10.82 19.48 6.94
CA GLY A 184 -11.99 19.84 6.14
C GLY A 184 -11.74 19.82 4.62
N LYS A 185 -10.72 19.10 4.16
CA LYS A 185 -10.30 19.01 2.75
C LYS A 185 -10.87 17.80 2.00
N ALA A 186 -11.44 16.84 2.72
CA ALA A 186 -12.14 15.69 2.15
C ALA A 186 -13.54 15.58 2.77
N LYS A 187 -14.48 14.97 2.04
CA LYS A 187 -15.76 14.53 2.61
C LYS A 187 -15.55 13.19 3.32
N PRO A 188 -16.19 12.95 4.47
CA PRO A 188 -16.21 11.62 5.09
C PRO A 188 -16.69 10.56 4.08
N MET A 189 -15.93 9.47 3.94
CA MET A 189 -16.20 8.40 3.00
C MET A 189 -15.71 7.06 3.56
N ILE A 190 -16.31 5.97 3.09
CA ILE A 190 -15.81 4.61 3.31
C ILE A 190 -14.80 4.32 2.20
N VAL A 191 -13.64 3.74 2.54
CA VAL A 191 -12.66 3.30 1.53
C VAL A 191 -12.51 1.79 1.59
N VAL A 192 -12.71 1.12 0.46
CA VAL A 192 -12.65 -0.33 0.33
C VAL A 192 -11.41 -0.68 -0.49
N MET A 193 -10.54 -1.49 0.09
CA MET A 193 -9.27 -1.92 -0.49
C MET A 193 -9.33 -3.44 -0.67
N PRO A 194 -9.90 -3.94 -1.79
CA PRO A 194 -9.98 -5.37 -2.07
C PRO A 194 -8.62 -5.92 -2.53
N ASN A 195 -8.46 -7.24 -2.44
CA ASN A 195 -7.27 -7.91 -2.97
C ASN A 195 -7.42 -8.14 -4.48
N GLY A 196 -6.80 -7.26 -5.28
CA GLY A 196 -6.80 -7.30 -6.74
C GLY A 196 -5.90 -8.38 -7.34
N SER A 197 -5.06 -9.04 -6.55
CA SER A 197 -4.23 -10.15 -7.03
C SER A 197 -5.05 -11.44 -7.05
N MET A 198 -5.32 -11.95 -8.24
CA MET A 198 -6.10 -13.18 -8.43
C MET A 198 -5.28 -14.43 -8.06
N PRO A 199 -5.90 -15.48 -7.47
CA PRO A 199 -5.22 -16.67 -6.97
C PRO A 199 -4.64 -17.61 -8.06
N ILE A 200 -4.58 -17.17 -9.32
CA ILE A 200 -4.06 -17.98 -10.42
C ILE A 200 -2.55 -18.17 -10.23
N ARG A 201 -2.10 -19.43 -10.17
CA ARG A 201 -0.68 -19.77 -10.14
C ARG A 201 -0.02 -19.23 -11.40
N SER A 202 0.87 -18.24 -11.25
CA SER A 202 1.78 -17.84 -12.32
C SER A 202 2.52 -19.07 -12.83
N THR A 203 2.22 -19.50 -14.05
CA THR A 203 3.02 -20.52 -14.74
C THR A 203 4.43 -19.95 -14.97
N PRO A 204 5.51 -20.73 -14.80
CA PRO A 204 6.86 -20.27 -15.07
C PRO A 204 6.98 -19.80 -16.54
N GLY A 205 7.16 -18.49 -16.72
CA GLY A 205 7.14 -17.80 -18.01
C GLY A 205 6.57 -16.38 -17.85
N ALA A 206 6.84 -15.49 -18.81
CA ALA A 206 6.16 -14.20 -18.84
C ALA A 206 4.65 -14.43 -18.90
N MET A 207 3.89 -13.76 -18.03
CA MET A 207 2.44 -13.83 -18.04
C MET A 207 1.96 -13.34 -19.41
N ASN A 208 1.40 -14.24 -20.23
CA ASN A 208 0.99 -13.87 -21.58
C ASN A 208 -0.21 -12.89 -21.51
N PRO A 209 -0.45 -12.08 -22.56
CA PRO A 209 -1.54 -11.10 -22.56
C PRO A 209 -2.93 -11.70 -22.28
N GLN A 210 -3.15 -12.96 -22.66
CA GLN A 210 -4.40 -13.69 -22.41
C GLN A 210 -4.61 -13.96 -20.92
N ALA A 211 -3.59 -14.45 -20.22
CA ALA A 211 -3.63 -14.69 -18.78
C ALA A 211 -3.83 -13.38 -18.00
N MET A 212 -3.13 -12.30 -18.39
CA MET A 212 -3.33 -10.98 -17.81
C MET A 212 -4.78 -10.49 -17.99
N THR A 213 -5.35 -10.69 -19.17
CA THR A 213 -6.75 -10.29 -19.45
C THR A 213 -7.72 -11.14 -18.63
N GLN A 214 -7.51 -12.45 -18.54
CA GLN A 214 -8.34 -13.34 -17.72
C GLN A 214 -8.32 -12.92 -16.24
N MET A 215 -7.16 -12.59 -15.68
CA MET A 215 -7.06 -12.12 -14.29
C MET A 215 -7.81 -10.81 -14.07
N ARG A 216 -7.75 -9.88 -15.03
CA ARG A 216 -8.48 -8.62 -14.95
C ARG A 216 -10.00 -8.84 -15.02
N THR A 217 -10.47 -9.71 -15.91
CA THR A 217 -11.89 -10.09 -15.98
C THR A 217 -12.37 -10.76 -14.70
N MET A 218 -11.60 -11.70 -14.14
CA MET A 218 -11.95 -12.35 -12.87
C MET A 218 -12.06 -11.33 -11.72
N PHE A 219 -11.12 -10.40 -11.64
CA PHE A 219 -11.18 -9.34 -10.64
C PHE A 219 -12.40 -8.43 -10.84
N ALA A 220 -12.69 -8.01 -12.08
CA ALA A 220 -13.85 -7.17 -12.37
C ALA A 220 -15.16 -7.88 -11.98
N ASP A 221 -15.29 -9.16 -12.31
CA ASP A 221 -16.43 -9.98 -11.93
C ASP A 221 -16.57 -10.09 -10.41
N GLU A 222 -15.49 -10.40 -9.69
CA GLU A 222 -15.50 -10.46 -8.23
C GLU A 222 -15.88 -9.11 -7.61
N LEU A 223 -15.30 -8.02 -8.09
CA LEU A 223 -15.57 -6.68 -7.57
C LEU A 223 -17.05 -6.32 -7.72
N LEU A 224 -17.59 -6.49 -8.93
CA LEU A 224 -18.95 -6.08 -9.28
C LEU A 224 -20.03 -6.98 -8.66
N LYS A 225 -19.80 -8.30 -8.64
CA LYS A 225 -20.82 -9.27 -8.23
C LYS A 225 -20.74 -9.65 -6.76
N GLU A 226 -19.61 -9.39 -6.10
CA GLU A 226 -19.36 -9.91 -4.75
C GLU A 226 -18.91 -8.81 -3.78
N VAL A 227 -17.84 -8.07 -4.08
CA VAL A 227 -17.31 -7.03 -3.18
C VAL A 227 -18.30 -5.87 -3.03
N MET A 228 -18.78 -5.29 -4.14
CA MET A 228 -19.71 -4.15 -4.09
C MET A 228 -21.03 -4.52 -3.38
N PRO A 229 -21.69 -5.66 -3.70
CA PRO A 229 -22.88 -6.09 -2.97
C PRO A 229 -22.61 -6.40 -1.49
N TYR A 230 -21.45 -6.97 -1.15
CA TYR A 230 -21.07 -7.15 0.25
C TYR A 230 -20.99 -5.81 0.97
N VAL A 231 -20.35 -4.80 0.37
CA VAL A 231 -20.20 -3.48 0.96
C VAL A 231 -21.57 -2.81 1.13
N GLU A 232 -22.44 -2.87 0.11
CA GLU A 232 -23.80 -2.34 0.18
C GLU A 232 -24.65 -2.96 1.29
N LYS A 233 -24.50 -4.27 1.51
CA LYS A 233 -25.24 -5.00 2.55
C LYS A 233 -24.72 -4.73 3.96
N ASN A 234 -23.41 -4.58 4.13
CA ASN A 234 -22.77 -4.60 5.45
C ASN A 234 -22.33 -3.22 5.95
N TYR A 235 -22.34 -2.18 5.09
CA TYR A 235 -21.92 -0.83 5.45
C TYR A 235 -23.01 0.21 5.17
N ARG A 236 -22.99 1.31 5.93
CA ARG A 236 -23.90 2.45 5.74
C ARG A 236 -23.43 3.29 4.56
N ILE A 237 -23.77 2.86 3.36
CA ILE A 237 -23.36 3.53 2.13
C ILE A 237 -24.51 4.33 1.50
N LEU A 238 -24.14 5.40 0.79
CA LEU A 238 -25.01 6.06 -0.17
C LEU A 238 -25.04 5.23 -1.46
N THR A 239 -26.23 5.03 -2.01
CA THR A 239 -26.44 4.33 -3.29
C THR A 239 -26.30 5.31 -4.45
N GLY A 240 -26.12 4.81 -5.67
CA GLY A 240 -25.98 5.64 -6.87
C GLY A 240 -24.52 5.86 -7.27
N ARG A 241 -24.30 6.02 -8.58
CA ARG A 241 -22.95 6.09 -9.17
C ARG A 241 -22.20 7.36 -8.76
N GLU A 242 -22.92 8.43 -8.47
CA GLU A 242 -22.39 9.70 -7.97
C GLU A 242 -21.81 9.61 -6.56
N ASN A 243 -22.12 8.52 -5.84
CA ASN A 243 -21.61 8.25 -4.49
C ASN A 243 -20.54 7.15 -4.48
N GLN A 244 -20.08 6.74 -5.66
CA GLN A 244 -19.07 5.71 -5.83
C GLN A 244 -17.89 6.27 -6.62
N ALA A 245 -16.68 5.95 -6.17
CA ALA A 245 -15.44 6.26 -6.88
C ALA A 245 -14.55 5.01 -6.91
N ILE A 246 -13.69 4.93 -7.92
CA ILE A 246 -12.70 3.86 -8.04
C ILE A 246 -11.38 4.44 -8.56
N ALA A 247 -10.27 3.96 -7.99
CA ALA A 247 -8.92 4.34 -8.37
C ALA A 247 -7.96 3.17 -8.19
N GLY A 248 -6.84 3.19 -8.89
CA GLY A 248 -5.80 2.21 -8.68
C GLY A 248 -4.44 2.60 -9.24
N LEU A 249 -3.43 1.90 -8.74
CA LEU A 249 -2.02 2.06 -9.13
C LEU A 249 -1.59 0.92 -10.05
N SER A 250 -0.92 1.24 -11.17
CA SER A 250 -0.31 0.23 -12.08
C SER A 250 -1.32 -0.86 -12.50
N MET A 251 -1.15 -2.12 -12.06
CA MET A 251 -2.14 -3.20 -12.23
C MET A 251 -3.55 -2.76 -11.81
N GLY A 252 -3.69 -2.13 -10.66
CA GLY A 252 -4.95 -1.59 -10.16
C GLY A 252 -5.51 -0.46 -11.03
N GLY A 253 -4.65 0.28 -11.74
CA GLY A 253 -5.07 1.27 -12.73
C GLY A 253 -5.72 0.62 -13.95
N PHE A 254 -5.13 -0.45 -14.47
CA PHE A 254 -5.73 -1.24 -15.54
C PHE A 254 -7.05 -1.90 -15.11
N GLN A 255 -7.09 -2.46 -13.89
CA GLN A 255 -8.33 -3.02 -13.32
C GLN A 255 -9.42 -1.95 -13.16
N THR A 256 -9.05 -0.74 -12.75
CA THR A 256 -9.96 0.41 -12.66
C THR A 256 -10.55 0.72 -14.04
N LEU A 257 -9.71 0.75 -15.08
CA LEU A 257 -10.17 1.00 -16.45
C LEU A 257 -11.14 -0.08 -16.93
N ASP A 258 -10.81 -1.36 -16.74
CA ASP A 258 -11.66 -2.46 -17.21
C ASP A 258 -13.05 -2.42 -16.54
N VAL A 259 -13.08 -2.24 -15.21
CA VAL A 259 -14.34 -2.13 -14.45
C VAL A 259 -15.17 -0.93 -14.91
N THR A 260 -14.53 0.21 -15.19
CA THR A 260 -15.22 1.44 -15.58
C THR A 260 -15.58 1.52 -17.06
N LEU A 261 -15.05 0.64 -17.91
CA LEU A 261 -15.52 0.48 -19.29
C LEU A 261 -16.75 -0.45 -19.36
N ASP A 262 -16.83 -1.44 -18.47
CA ASP A 262 -17.98 -2.34 -18.33
C ASP A 262 -19.16 -1.68 -17.60
N ILE A 263 -18.93 -0.58 -16.88
CA ILE A 263 -19.96 0.33 -16.36
C ILE A 263 -20.01 1.54 -17.31
N PRO A 264 -21.13 1.91 -17.96
CA PRO A 264 -21.11 3.09 -18.83
C PRO A 264 -20.77 4.37 -18.03
N VAL A 265 -19.52 4.84 -18.11
CA VAL A 265 -19.00 6.04 -17.45
C VAL A 265 -18.07 6.79 -18.39
N MET A 266 -18.21 8.11 -18.46
CA MET A 266 -17.30 9.00 -19.19
C MET A 266 -15.96 9.14 -18.46
N LEU A 267 -14.86 8.90 -19.17
CA LEU A 267 -13.50 9.05 -18.66
C LEU A 267 -13.14 10.54 -18.54
N THR A 268 -12.57 10.95 -17.40
CA THR A 268 -11.82 12.22 -17.30
C THR A 268 -10.37 11.89 -16.94
N PRO A 269 -9.37 12.17 -17.82
CA PRO A 269 -7.97 11.92 -17.50
C PRO A 269 -7.46 12.88 -16.42
N PHE A 270 -6.58 12.39 -15.52
CA PHE A 270 -5.76 13.24 -14.66
C PHE A 270 -4.27 12.93 -14.93
N GLY A 271 -3.52 13.96 -15.32
CA GLY A 271 -2.12 13.86 -15.71
C GLY A 271 -1.65 15.14 -16.38
N ASP A 272 -1.57 16.24 -15.62
CA ASP A 272 -0.70 17.37 -15.94
C ASP A 272 -0.36 18.13 -14.66
N THR A 273 0.92 18.32 -14.37
CA THR A 273 1.44 18.97 -13.16
C THR A 273 1.56 20.49 -13.29
N ASP A 274 0.89 21.11 -14.26
CA ASP A 274 0.96 22.56 -14.42
C ASP A 274 -0.37 23.19 -14.85
N THR A 275 -1.34 23.26 -13.93
CA THR A 275 -2.38 24.31 -14.00
C THR A 275 -3.12 24.50 -12.66
N PRO A 276 -3.22 25.72 -12.13
CA PRO A 276 -4.00 26.00 -10.93
C PRO A 276 -5.50 26.09 -11.25
N LYS A 277 -6.32 25.44 -10.41
CA LYS A 277 -7.79 25.45 -10.36
C LYS A 277 -8.50 24.51 -11.35
N ARG A 278 -9.09 23.41 -10.82
CA ARG A 278 -10.54 23.15 -10.87
C ARG A 278 -10.92 21.83 -10.16
N LYS A 279 -11.72 22.00 -9.09
CA LYS A 279 -12.97 21.26 -8.82
C LYS A 279 -12.92 19.73 -8.55
N TRP A 280 -12.45 19.34 -7.36
CA TRP A 280 -13.17 18.31 -6.57
C TRP A 280 -14.50 18.86 -5.96
N PHE A 281 -14.91 20.03 -6.47
CA PHE A 281 -16.11 20.79 -6.14
C PHE A 281 -17.01 20.86 -7.39
N LYS A 282 -18.05 20.02 -7.37
CA LYS A 282 -19.33 20.13 -8.10
C LYS A 282 -19.23 20.33 -9.62
N GLU A 283 -19.45 19.23 -10.35
CA GLU A 283 -20.22 19.23 -11.60
C GLU A 283 -21.25 18.08 -11.55
N PRO A 284 -22.42 18.24 -12.18
CA PRO A 284 -23.51 17.28 -12.10
C PRO A 284 -23.24 16.12 -13.07
N ASP A 285 -23.50 14.90 -12.60
CA ASP A 285 -23.70 13.69 -13.41
C ASP A 285 -22.43 12.92 -13.83
N GLY A 286 -21.79 12.20 -12.89
CA GLY A 286 -20.80 11.16 -13.25
C GLY A 286 -19.94 10.62 -12.10
N LEU A 287 -19.53 9.34 -12.23
CA LEU A 287 -18.52 8.68 -11.39
C LEU A 287 -17.14 9.30 -11.65
N THR A 288 -16.39 9.65 -10.61
CA THR A 288 -15.05 10.26 -10.75
C THR A 288 -13.97 9.19 -10.67
N MET A 289 -13.20 9.05 -11.75
CA MET A 289 -12.07 8.14 -11.87
C MET A 289 -10.75 8.87 -11.53
N LEU A 290 -9.91 8.27 -10.70
CA LEU A 290 -8.54 8.71 -10.42
C LEU A 290 -7.59 7.58 -10.82
N VAL A 291 -6.85 7.75 -11.92
CA VAL A 291 -5.82 6.78 -12.33
C VAL A 291 -4.46 7.36 -12.02
N PHE A 292 -3.64 6.66 -11.23
CA PHE A 292 -2.24 7.01 -11.02
C PHE A 292 -1.37 6.09 -11.88
N PHE A 293 -0.67 6.67 -12.85
CA PHE A 293 0.47 6.04 -13.50
C PHE A 293 1.72 6.44 -12.72
N SER A 294 2.47 5.45 -12.23
CA SER A 294 3.84 5.62 -11.73
C SER A 294 4.82 5.71 -12.90
#